data_AF-A0A502GRW8-F1
#
_entry.id   AF-A0A502GRW8-F1
#
_cell.length_a   1.000
_cell.length_b   1.000
_cell.length_c   1.000
_cell.angle_alpha   90.00
_cell.angle_beta   90.00
_cell.angle_gamma   90.00
#
_symmetry.space_group_name_H-M   'P 1'
#
loop_
_entity.id
_entity.type
_entity.pdbx_description
1 polymer ?
#
loop_
_entity_poly.entity_id
_entity_poly.type
_entity_poly.pdbx_seq_one_letter_code
_entity_poly.pdbx_strand_id
1 'polypeptide(L)'
;MRGQTNKNRLRELRAFAQWLDYAVYKEYWDQESGESAERPQFQQLFTEAYQLRIDVVLFWSLDRFSREGITETLNHWQRLTAIGVQFESFTEQYLDSTGVFRDAIIGFLVAIAKQERVRFWSVSRRAKLGVVRHLVAR
;
A
#
# COMPACT_ATOMS: atom_id res chain seq x y z
N MET A 1 -7.61 14.01 -23.40
CA MET A 1 -8.43 12.90 -22.84
C MET A 1 -7.96 12.39 -21.47
N ARG A 2 -6.65 12.27 -21.14
CA ARG A 2 -6.18 11.78 -19.81
C ARG A 2 -6.67 12.60 -18.59
N GLY A 3 -6.86 13.90 -18.75
CA GLY A 3 -7.36 14.77 -17.66
C GLY A 3 -8.82 14.53 -17.24
N GLN A 4 -9.66 13.97 -18.13
CA GLN A 4 -11.05 13.65 -17.82
C GLN A 4 -11.16 12.42 -16.91
N THR A 5 -10.34 11.40 -17.16
CA THR A 5 -10.30 10.18 -16.35
C THR A 5 -9.87 10.45 -14.92
N ASN A 6 -8.92 11.36 -14.69
CA ASN A 6 -8.43 11.70 -13.35
C ASN A 6 -9.46 12.48 -12.53
N LYS A 7 -10.15 13.44 -13.14
CA LYS A 7 -11.23 14.19 -12.49
C LYS A 7 -12.42 13.30 -12.14
N ASN A 8 -12.77 12.35 -13.01
CA ASN A 8 -13.83 11.39 -12.73
C ASN A 8 -13.47 10.49 -11.54
N ARG A 9 -12.23 10.01 -11.47
CA ARG A 9 -11.74 9.19 -10.35
C ARG A 9 -11.79 9.92 -9.01
N LEU A 10 -11.33 11.17 -8.94
CA LEU A 10 -11.42 11.96 -7.71
C LEU A 10 -12.87 12.19 -7.28
N ARG A 11 -13.78 12.44 -8.24
CA ARG A 11 -15.20 12.60 -7.93
C ARG A 11 -15.82 11.33 -7.34
N GLU A 12 -15.52 10.17 -7.90
CA GLU A 12 -16.00 8.88 -7.40
C GLU A 12 -15.41 8.56 -6.02
N LEU A 13 -14.12 8.85 -5.81
CA LEU A 13 -13.48 8.67 -4.51
C LEU A 13 -14.08 9.59 -3.43
N ARG A 14 -14.41 10.84 -3.78
CA ARG A 14 -15.13 11.76 -2.87
C ARG A 14 -16.52 11.25 -2.52
N ALA A 15 -17.26 10.76 -3.51
CA ALA A 15 -18.59 10.20 -3.27
C ALA A 15 -18.51 8.97 -2.36
N PHE A 16 -17.47 8.14 -2.53
CA PHE A 16 -17.22 7.01 -1.66
C PHE A 16 -16.85 7.43 -0.23
N ALA A 17 -15.96 8.41 -0.07
CA ALA A 17 -15.64 8.97 1.24
C ALA A 17 -16.90 9.52 1.95
N GLN A 18 -17.79 10.20 1.22
CA GLN A 18 -19.06 10.66 1.76
C GLN A 18 -19.99 9.51 2.16
N TRP A 19 -20.04 8.44 1.38
CA TRP A 19 -20.85 7.26 1.70
C TRP A 19 -20.34 6.55 2.97
N LEU A 20 -19.03 6.57 3.22
CA LEU A 20 -18.39 6.07 4.44
C LEU A 20 -18.47 7.04 5.62
N ASP A 21 -19.12 8.21 5.46
CA ASP A 21 -19.17 9.29 6.45
C ASP A 21 -17.78 9.85 6.84
N TYR A 22 -16.83 9.83 5.90
CA TYR A 22 -15.49 10.37 6.10
C TYR A 22 -15.43 11.87 5.75
N ALA A 23 -14.90 12.66 6.68
CA ALA A 23 -14.54 14.04 6.43
C ALA A 23 -13.22 14.11 5.64
N VAL A 24 -13.27 14.62 4.40
CA VAL A 24 -12.07 14.75 3.56
C VAL A 24 -11.16 15.86 4.11
N TYR A 25 -10.06 15.47 4.76
CA TYR A 25 -9.03 16.41 5.25
C TYR A 25 -8.29 17.10 4.09
N LYS A 26 -7.78 16.30 3.14
CA LYS A 26 -6.96 16.78 2.03
C LYS A 26 -6.89 15.73 0.91
N GLU A 27 -6.67 16.20 -0.31
CA GLU A 27 -6.42 15.36 -1.48
C GLU A 27 -4.94 15.44 -1.89
N TYR A 28 -4.30 14.28 -1.99
CA TYR A 28 -2.91 14.14 -2.42
C TYR A 28 -2.90 13.69 -3.88
N TRP A 29 -2.27 14.49 -4.75
CA TRP A 29 -2.22 14.23 -6.18
C TRP A 29 -0.80 14.38 -6.73
N ASP A 30 -0.20 13.27 -7.14
CA ASP A 30 1.07 13.27 -7.86
C ASP A 30 0.86 13.02 -9.36
N GLN A 31 1.61 13.72 -10.21
CA GLN A 31 1.64 13.46 -11.65
C GLN A 31 2.62 12.33 -12.04
N GLU A 32 3.52 12.00 -11.12
CA GLU A 32 4.57 11.00 -11.31
C GLU A 32 4.02 9.57 -11.20
N SER A 33 4.75 8.63 -11.79
CA SER A 33 4.39 7.22 -11.71
C SER A 33 4.58 6.69 -10.28
N GLY A 34 3.73 5.75 -9.85
CA GLY A 34 3.86 5.11 -8.53
C GLY A 34 5.08 4.18 -8.37
N GLU A 35 6.04 4.20 -9.29
CA GLU A 35 7.22 3.31 -9.27
C GLU A 35 8.25 3.69 -8.19
N SER A 36 8.09 4.86 -7.57
CA SER A 36 8.88 5.32 -6.43
C SER A 36 7.99 6.01 -5.39
N ALA A 37 8.37 5.91 -4.11
CA ALA A 37 7.83 6.71 -3.02
C ALA A 37 8.38 8.15 -2.98
N GLU A 38 9.31 8.52 -3.88
CA GLU A 38 9.83 9.89 -4.03
C GLU A 38 8.84 10.85 -4.70
N ARG A 39 7.57 10.76 -4.31
CA ARG A 39 6.48 11.58 -4.83
C ARG A 39 6.11 12.63 -3.79
N PRO A 40 6.13 13.94 -4.12
CA PRO A 40 5.94 15.00 -3.12
C PRO A 40 4.66 14.90 -2.30
N GLN A 41 3.51 14.60 -2.92
CA GLN A 41 2.25 14.50 -2.20
C GLN A 41 2.16 13.21 -1.40
N PHE A 42 2.69 12.10 -1.92
CA PHE A 42 2.80 10.85 -1.17
C PHE A 42 3.68 10.99 0.09
N GLN A 43 4.81 11.68 0.00
CA GLN A 43 5.64 11.97 1.18
C GLN A 43 4.90 12.86 2.18
N GLN A 44 4.20 13.89 1.69
CA GLN A 44 3.41 14.77 2.53
C GLN A 44 2.28 14.04 3.25
N LEU A 45 1.62 13.08 2.58
CA LEU A 45 0.63 12.20 3.20
C LEU A 45 1.21 11.49 4.42
N PHE A 46 2.39 10.87 4.28
CA PHE A 46 3.04 10.22 5.42
C PHE A 46 3.42 11.21 6.51
N THR A 47 3.96 12.37 6.17
CA THR A 47 4.28 13.42 7.15
C THR A 47 3.05 13.85 7.95
N GLU A 48 1.92 14.09 7.29
CA GLU A 48 0.67 14.53 7.94
C GLU A 48 0.00 13.37 8.71
N ALA A 49 0.15 12.12 8.24
CA ALA A 49 -0.25 10.92 8.98
C ALA A 49 0.54 10.78 10.29
N TYR A 50 1.87 10.98 10.28
CA TYR A 50 2.70 10.98 11.49
C TYR A 50 2.32 12.09 12.49
N GLN A 51 1.74 13.19 12.00
CA GLN A 51 1.22 14.27 12.84
C GLN A 51 -0.19 13.97 13.40
N LEU A 52 -0.71 12.76 13.16
CA LEU A 52 -2.05 12.32 13.58
C LEU A 52 -3.17 13.24 13.06
N ARG A 53 -2.98 13.81 11.86
CA ARG A 53 -3.99 14.63 11.18
C ARG A 53 -4.93 13.81 10.29
N ILE A 54 -4.63 12.54 10.11
CA ILE A 54 -5.30 11.61 9.20
C ILE A 54 -5.56 10.33 9.98
N ASP A 55 -6.82 9.88 10.01
CA ASP A 55 -7.18 8.60 10.63
C ASP A 55 -7.21 7.46 9.60
N VAL A 56 -7.63 7.76 8.36
CA VAL A 56 -7.77 6.79 7.27
C VAL A 56 -7.21 7.35 5.97
N VAL A 57 -6.39 6.53 5.28
CA VAL A 57 -5.91 6.80 3.93
C VAL A 57 -6.80 6.08 2.92
N LEU A 58 -7.63 6.86 2.21
CA LEU A 58 -8.47 6.34 1.14
C LEU A 58 -7.77 6.46 -0.22
N PHE A 59 -7.69 5.38 -0.99
CA PHE A 59 -7.02 5.37 -2.29
C PHE A 59 -7.79 4.56 -3.33
N TRP A 60 -7.51 4.81 -4.61
CA TRP A 60 -8.26 4.21 -5.71
C TRP A 60 -8.04 2.68 -5.82
N SER A 61 -6.78 2.28 -5.97
CA SER A 61 -6.31 0.91 -6.17
C SER A 61 -4.86 0.79 -5.72
N LEU A 62 -4.37 -0.42 -5.52
CA LEU A 62 -3.01 -0.71 -5.11
C LEU A 62 -1.98 -0.04 -6.04
N ASP A 63 -2.18 -0.10 -7.36
CA ASP A 63 -1.26 0.48 -8.35
C ASP A 63 -1.24 2.03 -8.35
N ARG A 64 -2.22 2.67 -7.69
CA ARG A 64 -2.23 4.12 -7.44
C ARG A 64 -1.62 4.47 -6.10
N PHE A 65 -1.68 3.56 -5.14
CA PHE A 65 -0.98 3.69 -3.87
C PHE A 65 0.53 3.49 -4.04
N SER A 66 0.97 2.36 -4.60
CA SER A 66 2.38 2.09 -4.93
C SER A 66 2.52 1.06 -6.06
N ARG A 67 3.58 1.19 -6.86
CA ARG A 67 4.04 0.23 -7.88
C ARG A 67 5.48 -0.21 -7.60
N GLU A 68 6.01 0.06 -6.42
CA GLU A 68 7.36 -0.32 -5.96
C GLU A 68 7.51 -1.84 -5.72
N GLY A 69 6.39 -2.56 -5.81
CA GLY A 69 6.29 -3.97 -5.48
C GLY A 69 5.70 -4.19 -4.10
N ILE A 70 5.43 -5.46 -3.83
CA ILE A 70 4.67 -5.89 -2.67
C ILE A 70 5.44 -5.65 -1.35
N THR A 71 6.76 -5.84 -1.31
CA THR A 71 7.57 -5.57 -0.12
C THR A 71 7.48 -4.12 0.34
N GLU A 72 7.70 -3.17 -0.57
CA GLU A 72 7.66 -1.74 -0.23
C GLU A 72 6.24 -1.27 0.09
N THR A 73 5.25 -1.79 -0.62
CA THR A 73 3.84 -1.52 -0.32
C THR A 73 3.46 -1.99 1.09
N LEU A 74 3.94 -3.17 1.49
CA LEU A 74 3.77 -3.70 2.84
C LEU A 74 4.46 -2.84 3.89
N ASN A 75 5.67 -2.35 3.61
CA ASN A 75 6.39 -1.44 4.50
C ASN A 75 5.59 -0.14 4.72
N HIS A 76 5.03 0.44 3.66
CA HIS A 76 4.19 1.63 3.74
C HIS A 76 2.95 1.40 4.62
N TRP A 77 2.27 0.26 4.47
CA TRP A 77 1.11 -0.09 5.30
C TRP A 77 1.47 -0.40 6.75
N GLN A 78 2.60 -1.07 7.00
CA GLN A 78 3.12 -1.26 8.35
C GLN A 78 3.40 0.08 9.04
N ARG A 79 3.94 1.06 8.30
CA ARG A 79 4.20 2.40 8.82
C ARG A 79 2.93 3.13 9.22
N LEU A 80 1.87 3.06 8.40
CA LEU A 80 0.57 3.67 8.71
C LEU A 80 -0.09 2.98 9.93
N THR A 81 -0.17 1.65 9.89
CA THR A 81 -0.83 0.88 10.94
C THR A 81 -0.10 0.98 12.29
N ALA A 82 1.23 1.10 12.29
CA ALA A 82 2.03 1.29 13.52
C ALA A 82 1.72 2.61 14.25
N ILE A 83 1.26 3.64 13.52
CA ILE A 83 0.86 4.93 14.09
C ILE A 83 -0.66 5.06 14.25
N GLY A 84 -1.40 3.97 14.06
CA GLY A 84 -2.86 3.94 14.21
C GLY A 84 -3.65 4.39 12.98
N VAL A 85 -2.97 4.77 11.89
CA VAL A 85 -3.62 5.20 10.65
C VAL A 85 -4.05 3.98 9.83
N GLN A 86 -5.32 3.95 9.47
CA GLN A 86 -5.90 2.88 8.64
C GLN A 86 -5.79 3.22 7.15
N PHE A 87 -6.11 2.25 6.30
CA PHE A 87 -6.14 2.44 4.86
C PHE A 87 -7.30 1.66 4.24
N GLU A 88 -7.85 2.18 3.15
CA GLU A 88 -8.95 1.55 2.42
C GLU A 88 -8.83 1.80 0.92
N SER A 89 -9.03 0.75 0.13
CA SER A 89 -9.09 0.84 -1.34
C SER A 89 -10.52 0.94 -1.83
N PHE A 90 -10.76 1.85 -2.79
CA PHE A 90 -12.04 1.98 -3.47
C PHE A 90 -12.37 0.78 -4.38
N THR A 91 -11.44 0.32 -5.20
CA THR A 91 -11.71 -0.77 -6.17
C THR A 91 -11.41 -2.16 -5.64
N GLU A 92 -10.63 -2.27 -4.56
CA GLU A 92 -10.13 -3.54 -4.02
C GLU A 92 -10.57 -3.67 -2.55
N GLN A 93 -11.84 -3.99 -2.32
CA GLN A 93 -12.45 -4.06 -0.97
C GLN A 93 -11.74 -5.01 0.00
N TYR A 94 -10.94 -5.96 -0.49
CA TYR A 94 -10.11 -6.83 0.34
C TYR A 94 -8.88 -6.09 0.94
N LEU A 95 -8.61 -4.85 0.51
CA LEU A 95 -7.60 -3.94 1.06
C LEU A 95 -8.28 -2.85 1.90
N ASP A 96 -8.98 -3.30 2.94
CA ASP A 96 -9.65 -2.44 3.91
C ASP A 96 -9.16 -2.81 5.32
N SER A 97 -8.47 -1.88 5.98
CA SER A 97 -8.01 -2.06 7.36
C SER A 97 -8.94 -1.43 8.41
N THR A 98 -10.12 -0.92 8.00
CA THR A 98 -11.13 -0.33 8.88
C THR A 98 -12.20 -1.35 9.31
N GLY A 99 -12.47 -2.35 8.46
CA GLY A 99 -13.49 -3.37 8.70
C GLY A 99 -13.09 -4.52 9.63
N VAL A 100 -14.03 -5.46 9.82
CA VAL A 100 -13.89 -6.62 10.74
C VAL A 100 -12.75 -7.58 10.38
N PHE A 101 -12.26 -7.54 9.13
CA PHE A 101 -11.16 -8.37 8.65
C PHE A 101 -9.78 -7.71 8.80
N ARG A 102 -9.71 -6.54 9.43
CA ARG A 102 -8.48 -5.78 9.67
C ARG A 102 -7.30 -6.64 10.10
N ASP A 103 -7.46 -7.41 11.19
CA ASP A 103 -6.36 -8.18 11.76
C ASP A 103 -5.96 -9.38 10.88
N ALA A 104 -6.91 -9.93 10.10
CA ALA A 104 -6.63 -10.99 9.13
C ALA A 104 -5.83 -10.44 7.95
N ILE A 105 -6.19 -9.27 7.44
CA ILE A 105 -5.46 -8.57 6.38
C ILE A 105 -4.07 -8.20 6.88
N ILE A 106 -3.95 -7.50 8.00
CA ILE A 106 -2.65 -7.14 8.58
C ILE A 106 -1.79 -8.39 8.85
N GLY A 107 -2.37 -9.46 9.39
CA GLY A 107 -1.68 -10.72 9.62
C GLY A 107 -1.15 -11.36 8.34
N PHE A 108 -1.97 -11.39 7.28
CA PHE A 108 -1.58 -11.86 5.95
C PHE A 108 -0.44 -11.00 5.36
N LEU A 109 -0.55 -9.69 5.47
CA LEU A 109 0.45 -8.72 5.02
C LEU A 109 1.80 -8.93 5.75
N VAL A 110 1.78 -9.10 7.08
CA VAL A 110 2.96 -9.42 7.88
C VAL A 110 3.57 -10.76 7.47
N ALA A 111 2.75 -11.77 7.17
CA ALA A 111 3.22 -13.07 6.72
C ALA A 111 3.92 -12.98 5.36
N ILE A 112 3.36 -12.24 4.39
CA ILE A 112 4.00 -12.01 3.09
C ILE A 112 5.32 -11.26 3.25
N ALA A 113 5.36 -10.18 4.06
CA ALA A 113 6.59 -9.42 4.28
C ALA A 113 7.71 -10.31 4.86
N LYS A 114 7.38 -11.18 5.81
CA LYS A 114 8.32 -12.18 6.36
C LYS A 114 8.77 -13.18 5.29
N GLN A 115 7.84 -13.68 4.47
CA GLN A 115 8.16 -14.62 3.39
C GLN A 115 9.06 -14.00 2.32
N GLU A 116 8.86 -12.73 1.98
CA GLU A 116 9.69 -12.01 1.02
C GLU A 116 11.10 -11.76 1.53
N ARG A 117 11.25 -11.46 2.83
CA ARG A 117 12.57 -11.36 3.46
C ARG A 117 13.34 -12.69 3.37
N VAL A 118 12.66 -13.81 3.58
CA VAL A 118 13.24 -15.15 3.39
C VAL A 118 13.54 -15.43 1.92
N ARG A 119 12.62 -15.07 1.01
CA ARG A 119 12.76 -15.27 -0.43
C ARG A 119 13.93 -14.47 -0.99
N PHE A 120 14.06 -13.19 -0.65
CA PHE A 120 15.18 -12.32 -0.98
C PHE A 120 16.49 -12.94 -0.49
N TRP A 121 16.56 -13.36 0.77
CA TRP A 121 17.76 -13.97 1.32
C TRP A 121 18.12 -15.29 0.61
N SER A 122 17.13 -16.11 0.24
CA SER A 122 17.33 -17.34 -0.52
C SER A 122 17.84 -17.09 -1.95
N VAL A 123 17.39 -16.02 -2.61
CA VAL A 123 17.80 -15.63 -3.97
C VAL A 123 19.18 -14.98 -3.94
N SER A 124 19.44 -14.06 -3.01
CA SER A 124 20.78 -13.46 -2.82
C SER A 124 21.82 -14.51 -2.46
N ARG A 125 21.47 -15.51 -1.64
CA ARG A 125 22.36 -16.62 -1.29
C ARG A 125 22.65 -17.52 -2.50
N ARG A 126 21.65 -17.80 -3.34
CA ARG A 126 21.83 -18.54 -4.61
C ARG A 126 22.58 -17.74 -5.68
N ALA A 127 22.44 -16.42 -5.71
CA ALA A 127 23.20 -15.55 -6.61
C ALA A 127 24.67 -15.43 -6.17
N LYS A 128 24.96 -15.43 -4.86
CA LYS A 128 26.33 -15.45 -4.31
C LYS A 128 27.01 -16.82 -4.40
N LEU A 129 26.23 -17.90 -4.44
CA LEU A 129 26.72 -19.27 -4.51
C LEU A 129 26.19 -19.88 -5.81
N GLY A 130 26.88 -19.64 -6.93
CA GLY A 130 26.56 -20.25 -8.23
C GLY A 130 26.76 -21.76 -8.25
N VAL A 131 26.04 -22.52 -7.42
CA VAL A 131 26.11 -23.97 -7.35
C VAL A 131 24.72 -24.53 -7.05
N VAL A 132 24.06 -25.03 -8.09
CA VAL A 132 22.89 -25.91 -7.94
C VAL A 132 23.40 -27.31 -7.61
N ARG A 133 23.10 -27.82 -6.42
CA ARG A 133 23.13 -29.26 -6.13
C ARG A 133 21.70 -29.72 -5.89
N HIS A 134 21.14 -30.44 -6.86
CA HIS A 134 19.87 -31.12 -6.67
C HIS A 134 20.08 -32.31 -5.75
N LEU A 135 19.21 -32.46 -4.74
CA LEU A 135 19.01 -33.71 -4.04
C LEU A 135 17.51 -34.03 -4.12
N VAL A 136 17.19 -35.17 -4.73
CA VAL A 136 15.87 -35.78 -4.72
C VAL A 136 15.86 -36.79 -3.57
N ALA A 137 14.89 -36.67 -2.66
CA ALA A 137 14.65 -37.67 -1.63
C ALA A 137 13.36 -38.45 -1.95
N ARG A 138 13.36 -39.74 -1.58
CA ARG A 138 12.20 -40.65 -1.68
C ARG A 138 11.10 -40.26 -0.69
#